data_AF-A0A9E3B9A1-F1
#
_entry.id   AF-A0A9E3B9A1-F1
#
_cell.length_a   1.000
_cell.length_b   1.000
_cell.length_c   1.000
_cell.angle_alpha   90.00
_cell.angle_beta   90.00
_cell.angle_gamma   90.00
#
_symmetry.space_group_name_H-M   'P 1'
#
loop_
_entity.id
_entity.type
_entity.pdbx_description
1 polymer ?
#
loop_
_entity_poly.entity_id
_entity_poly.type
_entity_poly.pdbx_seq_one_letter_code
_entity_poly.pdbx_strand_id
1 'polypeptide(L)' 'MDFATLAPEINSARMYAGPGAGPMLAAASGWDALAVELQSAAASYRAAISELTGGPWLGASSAEMTAATI' A
#
# COMPACT_ATOMS: atom_id res chain seq x y z
N MET A 1 -3.45 28.53 -13.71
CA MET A 1 -4.35 28.13 -14.80
C MET A 1 -5.59 29.01 -14.70
N ASP A 2 -6.01 29.61 -15.81
CA ASP A 2 -7.27 30.35 -15.88
C ASP A 2 -8.14 29.70 -16.95
N PHE A 3 -9.19 29.00 -16.51
CA PHE A 3 -10.16 28.35 -17.41
C PHE A 3 -11.32 29.27 -17.78
N ALA A 4 -11.48 30.40 -17.08
CA ALA A 4 -12.58 31.34 -17.28
C ALA A 4 -12.41 32.17 -18.57
N THR A 5 -11.19 32.24 -19.10
CA THR A 5 -10.91 32.90 -20.39
C THR A 5 -11.24 32.02 -21.61
N LEU A 6 -11.58 30.75 -21.40
CA LEU A 6 -11.94 29.82 -22.48
C LEU A 6 -13.46 29.78 -22.66
N ALA A 7 -13.90 29.69 -23.92
CA ALA A 7 -15.30 29.48 -24.24
C ALA A 7 -15.82 28.16 -23.62
N PRO A 8 -17.10 28.08 -23.21
CA PRO A 8 -17.67 26.92 -22.52
C PRO A 8 -17.55 25.62 -23.33
N GLU A 9 -17.55 25.69 -24.66
CA GLU A 9 -17.38 24.55 -25.57
C GLU A 9 -16.01 23.87 -25.37
N ILE A 10 -14.95 24.66 -25.15
CA ILE A 10 -13.59 24.14 -24.97
C ILE A 10 -13.46 23.43 -23.62
N ASN A 11 -13.97 24.04 -22.55
CA ASN A 11 -13.94 23.44 -21.22
C ASN A 11 -14.81 22.17 -21.17
N SER A 12 -16.00 22.22 -21.79
CA SER A 12 -16.90 21.07 -21.87
C SER A 12 -16.30 19.93 -22.68
N ALA A 13 -15.74 20.21 -23.86
CA ALA A 13 -15.09 19.19 -24.68
C ALA A 13 -13.96 18.48 -23.93
N ARG A 14 -13.15 19.23 -23.16
CA ARG A 14 -12.08 18.64 -22.32
C ARG A 14 -12.63 17.80 -21.17
N MET A 15 -13.70 18.23 -20.53
CA MET A 15 -14.32 17.52 -19.40
C MET A 15 -14.99 16.21 -19.81
N TYR A 16 -15.66 16.21 -20.96
CA TYR A 16 -16.39 15.03 -21.46
C TYR A 16 -15.53 14.10 -22.34
N ALA A 17 -14.35 14.56 -22.78
CA ALA A 17 -13.36 13.69 -23.38
C ALA A 17 -12.59 12.88 -22.32
N GLY A 18 -12.15 11.67 -22.69
CA GLY A 18 -11.27 10.84 -21.88
C GLY A 18 -11.94 9.66 -21.18
N PRO A 19 -11.17 8.89 -20.40
CA PRO A 19 -11.59 7.58 -19.89
C PRO A 19 -12.48 7.63 -18.63
N GLY A 20 -12.87 8.83 -18.17
CA GLY A 20 -13.62 9.01 -16.93
C GLY A 20 -12.84 8.57 -15.68
N ALA A 21 -13.57 8.22 -14.61
CA ALA A 21 -12.98 7.85 -13.32
C ALA A 21 -12.43 6.41 -13.25
N GLY A 22 -12.66 5.57 -14.27
CA GLY A 22 -12.30 4.16 -14.28
C GLY A 22 -10.84 3.87 -13.88
N PRO A 23 -9.84 4.54 -14.47
CA PRO A 23 -8.44 4.36 -14.08
C PRO A 23 -8.15 4.71 -12.61
N MET A 24 -8.83 5.73 -12.06
CA MET A 24 -8.68 6.11 -10.65
C MET A 24 -9.30 5.07 -9.71
N LEU A 25 -10.45 4.48 -10.10
CA LEU A 25 -11.07 3.39 -9.34
C LEU A 25 -10.20 2.12 -9.36
N ALA A 26 -9.58 1.80 -10.50
CA ALA A 26 -8.63 0.70 -10.59
C ALA A 26 -7.41 0.95 -9.69
N ALA A 27 -6.86 2.16 -9.68
CA ALA A 27 -5.77 2.52 -8.77
C ALA A 27 -6.19 2.40 -7.31
N ALA A 28 -7.39 2.85 -6.94
CA ALA A 28 -7.92 2.71 -5.59
C ALA A 28 -7.99 1.23 -5.15
N SER A 29 -8.53 0.34 -5.98
CA SER A 29 -8.53 -1.10 -5.70
C SER A 29 -7.13 -1.69 -5.57
N GLY A 30 -6.16 -1.19 -6.34
CA GLY A 30 -4.76 -1.60 -6.25
C GLY A 30 -4.13 -1.20 -4.92
N TRP A 31 -4.43 0.01 -4.43
CA TRP A 31 -4.01 0.46 -3.11
C TRP A 31 -4.65 -0.33 -1.97
N ASP A 32 -5.93 -0.66 -2.07
CA ASP A 32 -6.62 -1.51 -1.08
C ASP A 32 -5.99 -2.91 -1.02
N ALA A 33 -5.71 -3.52 -2.18
CA ALA A 33 -5.04 -4.81 -2.25
C ALA A 33 -3.62 -4.76 -1.64
N LEU A 34 -2.84 -3.72 -1.98
CA LEU A 34 -1.51 -3.53 -1.40
C LEU A 34 -1.57 -3.37 0.12
N ALA A 35 -2.56 -2.65 0.64
CA ALA A 35 -2.76 -2.53 2.08
C ALA A 35 -2.93 -3.91 2.71
N VAL A 36 -3.87 -4.72 2.20
CA VAL A 36 -4.15 -6.08 2.71
C VAL A 36 -2.88 -6.93 2.73
N GLU A 37 -2.09 -6.91 1.66
CA GLU A 37 -0.83 -7.66 1.60
C GLU A 37 0.20 -7.17 2.64
N LEU A 38 0.33 -5.86 2.83
CA LEU A 38 1.21 -5.29 3.86
C LEU A 38 0.76 -5.66 5.28
N GLN A 39 -0.55 -5.69 5.55
CA GLN A 39 -1.07 -6.13 6.85
C GLN A 39 -0.81 -7.63 7.09
N SER A 40 -0.98 -8.46 6.05
CA SER A 40 -0.68 -9.89 6.10
C SER A 40 0.80 -10.14 6.37
N ALA A 41 1.69 -9.47 5.63
CA ALA A 41 3.14 -9.54 5.84
C ALA A 41 3.55 -9.08 7.24
N ALA A 42 2.99 -7.97 7.73
CA ALA A 42 3.26 -7.50 9.09
C ALA A 42 2.76 -8.48 10.17
N ALA A 43 1.64 -9.18 9.94
CA ALA A 43 1.17 -10.23 10.83
C ALA A 43 2.11 -11.45 10.83
N SER A 44 2.59 -11.87 9.65
CA SER A 44 3.51 -13.00 9.55
C SER A 44 4.86 -12.71 10.21
N TYR A 45 5.42 -11.52 10.01
CA TYR A 45 6.65 -11.10 10.69
C TYR A 45 6.48 -11.08 12.21
N ARG A 46 5.37 -10.52 12.73
CA ARG A 46 5.10 -10.54 14.17
C ARG A 46 4.99 -11.96 14.73
N ALA A 47 4.37 -12.88 13.98
CA ALA A 47 4.28 -14.28 14.39
C ALA A 47 5.67 -14.94 14.44
N ALA A 48 6.49 -14.76 13.39
CA ALA A 48 7.84 -15.30 13.34
C ALA A 48 8.74 -14.75 14.46
N ILE A 49 8.65 -13.44 14.74
CA ILE A 49 9.37 -12.81 15.87
C ILE A 49 8.89 -13.41 17.19
N SER A 50 7.57 -13.54 17.39
CA SER A 50 7.03 -14.15 18.61
C SER A 50 7.50 -15.60 18.82
N GLU A 51 7.61 -16.39 17.76
CA GLU A 51 8.15 -17.75 17.83
C GLU A 51 9.65 -17.74 18.15
N LEU A 52 10.42 -16.83 17.53
CA LEU A 52 11.85 -16.69 17.79
C LEU A 52 12.13 -16.29 19.25
N THR A 53 11.36 -15.35 19.82
CA THR A 53 11.62 -14.80 21.15
C THR A 53 10.97 -15.59 22.29
N GLY A 54 9.85 -16.26 22.03
CA GLY A 54 9.06 -16.99 23.04
C GLY A 54 9.02 -18.50 22.85
N GLY A 55 9.53 -19.02 21.73
CA GLY A 55 9.52 -20.43 21.39
C GLY A 55 10.80 -21.18 21.80
N PRO A 56 10.96 -22.44 21.36
CA PRO A 56 12.05 -23.32 21.79
C PRO A 56 13.39 -23.04 21.07
N TRP A 57 13.50 -21.95 20.31
CA TRP A 57 14.69 -21.63 19.51
C TRP A 57 15.83 -21.12 20.41
N LEU A 58 16.90 -21.91 20.53
CA LEU A 58 18.02 -21.63 21.44
C LEU A 58 19.37 -21.59 20.69
N GLY A 59 20.30 -20.77 21.19
CA GLY A 59 21.68 -20.70 20.69
C GLY A 59 22.10 -19.28 20.27
N ALA A 60 23.38 -19.12 19.92
CA ALA A 60 23.94 -17.81 19.57
C ALA A 60 23.21 -17.17 18.38
N SER A 61 22.91 -17.94 17.34
CA SER A 61 22.23 -17.41 16.15
C SER A 61 20.80 -16.92 16.45
N SER A 62 20.01 -17.62 17.28
CA SER A 62 18.67 -17.16 17.64
C SER A 62 18.71 -15.94 18.57
N ALA A 63 19.72 -15.84 19.44
CA ALA A 63 19.96 -14.66 20.26
C ALA A 63 20.31 -13.43 19.43
N GLU A 64 21.21 -13.56 18.43
CA GLU A 64 21.55 -12.48 17.50
C GLU A 64 20.35 -12.04 16.66
N MET A 65 19.56 -12.99 16.14
CA MET A 65 18.33 -12.65 15.41
C MET A 65 17.32 -11.96 16.31
N THR A 66 17.18 -12.35 17.58
CA THR A 66 16.31 -11.66 18.55
C THR A 66 16.80 -10.23 18.79
N ALA A 67 18.10 -10.02 18.94
CA ALA A 67 18.69 -8.69 19.13
C ALA A 67 18.44 -7.74 17.93
N ALA A 68 18.28 -8.27 16.72
CA ALA A 68 17.95 -7.48 15.53
C ALA A 68 16.47 -7.09 15.41
N THR A 69 15.58 -7.61 16.28
CA THR A 69 14.13 -7.33 16.24
C THR A 69 13.69 -6.14 17.11
N ILE A 70 14.63 -5.53 17.84
CA ILE A 70 14.45 -4.39 18.77
C ILE A 70 15.19 -3.16 18.24
#